data_AF-A0A933CHW1-F1
#
_entry.id   AF-A0A933CHW1-F1
#
_cell.length_a   1.000
_cell.length_b   1.000
_cell.length_c   1.000
_cell.angle_alpha   90.00
_cell.angle_beta   90.00
_cell.angle_gamma   90.00
#
_symmetry.space_group_name_H-M   'P 1'
#
loop_
_entity.id
_entity.type
_entity.pdbx_description
1 polymer ?
#
loop_
_entity_poly.entity_id
_entity_poly.type
_entity_poly.pdbx_seq_one_letter_code
_entity_poly.pdbx_strand_id
1 'polypeptide(L)'
;MASPRWGSNCRKQSVGKAKVCAVVLAITVLWPAAPSPGAGSLSSDALYLLPLESGEVVFLDLQTLRDSPHYPLLKQRLLGSRFRAVEPLLRSLDVEKGLDWVAWVRTAPNPGRPRELFLGIAQGRFAPEKAEQFLLAQKVPLDAYRGQTLFPLAGAAGADLFLAFLNSTTAAFGTRAGLELLLETRFGAHGSLTGNALLRERLDEVNGRAPAWAVFDPHYTQEAVRRLLPEAAKFAEFPRVAEGFRSSLLRANVDQGVALSFQILCSRPADAQELALLLETGLMAQSWKAAQSAHSTLSSALRAAEVRASGERVDMHMAIAETDLRALLEPR
;
A
#
# COMPACT_ATOMS: atom_id res chain seq x y z
N MET A 1 61.08 -19.57 2.79
CA MET A 1 60.57 -20.57 1.84
C MET A 1 59.22 -21.06 2.32
N ALA A 2 58.28 -21.22 1.38
CA ALA A 2 56.98 -21.88 1.50
C ALA A 2 55.87 -21.20 2.32
N SER A 3 54.94 -20.59 1.57
CA SER A 3 53.54 -20.37 1.90
C SER A 3 52.78 -21.69 2.14
N PRO A 4 51.57 -21.61 2.72
CA PRO A 4 50.48 -22.42 2.20
C PRO A 4 49.22 -21.60 1.89
N ARG A 5 48.73 -21.85 0.68
CA ARG A 5 47.39 -21.54 0.16
C ARG A 5 46.32 -22.32 0.95
N TRP A 6 45.28 -21.64 1.38
CA TRP A 6 43.92 -22.18 1.49
C TRP A 6 43.05 -21.19 0.72
N GLY A 7 42.34 -21.55 -0.35
CA GLY A 7 41.55 -22.77 -0.50
C GLY A 7 40.10 -22.33 -0.60
N SER A 8 39.74 -21.89 -1.80
CA SER A 8 38.39 -21.56 -2.28
C SER A 8 37.31 -22.46 -1.70
N ASN A 9 36.27 -21.85 -1.12
CA ASN A 9 34.97 -22.52 -1.00
C ASN A 9 33.88 -21.62 -1.59
N CYS A 10 33.68 -21.78 -2.90
CA CYS A 10 32.51 -21.33 -3.64
C CYS A 10 31.26 -21.97 -3.04
N ARG A 11 30.62 -21.30 -2.08
CA ARG A 11 29.25 -21.65 -1.70
C ARG A 11 28.30 -21.06 -2.75
N LYS A 12 28.04 -21.86 -3.80
CA LYS A 12 26.89 -21.71 -4.69
C LYS A 12 25.62 -21.67 -3.84
N GLN A 13 25.11 -20.48 -3.53
CA GLN A 13 23.73 -20.30 -3.07
C GLN A 13 22.91 -19.82 -4.25
N SER A 14 22.19 -20.78 -4.82
CA SER A 14 20.92 -20.67 -5.54
C SER A 14 20.55 -19.27 -6.03
N VAL A 15 21.10 -18.90 -7.18
CA VAL A 15 20.46 -17.97 -8.10
C VAL A 15 19.25 -18.71 -8.70
N GLY A 16 18.05 -18.32 -8.28
CA GLY A 16 16.81 -18.84 -8.85
C GLY A 16 15.66 -18.78 -7.86
N LYS A 17 14.60 -18.04 -8.21
CA LYS A 17 13.33 -17.81 -7.46
C LYS A 17 13.17 -16.45 -6.76
N ALA A 18 13.64 -15.36 -7.36
CA ALA A 18 13.33 -14.01 -6.84
C ALA A 18 13.04 -12.97 -7.93
N LYS A 19 12.29 -13.29 -9.00
CA LYS A 19 11.94 -12.30 -10.04
C LYS A 19 10.60 -12.59 -10.77
N VAL A 20 9.47 -12.75 -10.07
CA VAL A 20 8.12 -12.65 -10.69
C VAL A 20 7.08 -11.95 -9.79
N CYS A 21 7.40 -11.51 -8.57
CA CYS A 21 6.41 -10.89 -7.67
C CYS A 21 5.97 -9.46 -8.01
N ALA A 22 6.50 -8.78 -9.03
CA ALA A 22 6.20 -7.36 -9.23
C ALA A 22 4.76 -7.09 -9.69
N VAL A 23 4.17 -7.96 -10.50
CA VAL A 23 2.77 -7.78 -10.96
C VAL A 23 1.76 -8.27 -9.93
N VAL A 24 2.18 -9.18 -9.04
CA VAL A 24 1.40 -9.57 -7.86
C VAL A 24 1.54 -8.52 -6.75
N LEU A 25 2.63 -7.73 -6.72
CA LEU A 25 2.83 -6.62 -5.78
C LEU A 25 1.96 -5.41 -6.10
N ALA A 26 1.58 -5.23 -7.37
CA ALA A 26 0.51 -4.33 -7.79
C ALA A 26 -0.88 -4.75 -7.31
N ILE A 27 -1.04 -6.04 -6.99
CA ILE A 27 -2.30 -6.70 -6.59
C ILE A 27 -2.33 -6.97 -5.07
N THR A 28 -1.21 -6.82 -4.35
CA THR A 28 -1.15 -6.90 -2.87
C THR A 28 -1.48 -5.59 -2.17
N VAL A 29 -1.89 -4.57 -2.92
CA VAL A 29 -2.37 -3.30 -2.38
C VAL A 29 -3.64 -3.02 -3.18
N LEU A 30 -4.80 -3.12 -2.52
CA LEU A 30 -6.10 -2.59 -2.95
C LEU A 30 -6.94 -3.47 -3.89
N TRP A 31 -8.14 -3.81 -3.43
CA TRP A 31 -9.26 -4.41 -4.19
C TRP A 31 -10.56 -3.93 -3.48
N PRO A 32 -11.68 -3.60 -4.15
CA PRO A 32 -12.97 -3.50 -3.41
C PRO A 32 -14.31 -3.71 -4.17
N ALA A 33 -15.50 -3.75 -3.53
CA ALA A 33 -16.84 -4.05 -4.13
C ALA A 33 -17.55 -3.03 -5.08
N ALA A 34 -18.73 -3.45 -5.57
CA ALA A 34 -19.70 -2.78 -6.43
C ALA A 34 -20.15 -1.40 -5.89
N PRO A 35 -20.77 -0.52 -6.71
CA PRO A 35 -21.26 0.77 -6.23
C PRO A 35 -22.41 0.60 -5.23
N SER A 36 -22.06 0.52 -3.95
CA SER A 36 -22.93 0.81 -2.83
C SER A 36 -23.23 2.32 -2.80
N PRO A 37 -24.38 2.76 -2.28
CA PRO A 37 -24.63 4.18 -2.05
C PRO A 37 -23.63 4.68 -1.00
N GLY A 38 -22.53 5.27 -1.48
CA GLY A 38 -21.41 5.79 -0.70
C GLY A 38 -20.39 4.72 -0.34
N ALA A 39 -19.27 4.64 -1.07
CA ALA A 39 -18.08 3.96 -0.56
C ALA A 39 -17.64 4.66 0.73
N GLY A 40 -17.12 3.90 1.70
CA GLY A 40 -16.49 4.47 2.87
C GLY A 40 -15.50 5.57 2.48
N SER A 41 -15.48 6.65 3.25
CA SER A 41 -14.59 7.78 3.02
C SER A 41 -13.67 7.97 4.20
N LEU A 42 -12.44 8.38 3.93
CA LEU A 42 -11.53 8.90 4.94
C LEU A 42 -12.14 10.19 5.50
N SER A 43 -12.51 10.18 6.78
CA SER A 43 -13.17 11.32 7.42
C SER A 43 -12.24 12.51 7.59
N SER A 44 -12.80 13.71 7.77
CA SER A 44 -12.04 14.93 8.10
C SER A 44 -11.17 14.74 9.34
N ASP A 45 -11.70 14.06 10.35
CA ASP A 45 -10.99 13.82 11.61
C ASP A 45 -9.81 12.88 11.38
N ALA A 46 -9.96 11.86 10.53
CA ALA A 46 -8.86 10.99 10.16
C ALA A 46 -7.78 11.73 9.36
N LEU A 47 -8.18 12.59 8.42
CA LEU A 47 -7.26 13.46 7.67
C LEU A 47 -6.48 14.41 8.59
N TYR A 48 -7.10 14.89 9.67
CA TYR A 48 -6.44 15.74 10.66
C TYR A 48 -5.39 15.00 11.49
N LEU A 49 -5.52 13.68 11.65
CA LEU A 49 -4.54 12.85 12.37
C LEU A 49 -3.31 12.49 11.52
N LEU A 50 -3.46 12.48 10.19
CA LEU A 50 -2.37 12.10 9.28
C LEU A 50 -1.39 13.28 9.11
N PRO A 51 -0.07 13.07 9.20
CA PRO A 51 0.91 14.16 9.10
C PRO A 51 0.93 14.85 7.74
N LEU A 52 1.22 16.15 7.73
CA LEU A 52 1.36 16.97 6.52
C LEU A 52 2.36 16.38 5.52
N GLU A 53 3.48 15.87 6.02
CA GLU A 53 4.59 15.29 5.25
C GLU A 53 4.32 13.89 4.67
N SER A 54 3.08 13.41 4.73
CA SER A 54 2.69 12.17 4.06
C SER A 54 2.85 12.31 2.56
N GLY A 55 3.54 11.34 1.94
CA GLY A 55 3.76 11.30 0.49
C GLY A 55 3.01 10.16 -0.21
N GLU A 56 2.65 9.10 0.52
CA GLU A 56 1.73 8.05 0.08
C GLU A 56 0.56 8.03 1.06
N VAL A 57 -0.67 7.98 0.55
CA VAL A 57 -1.89 7.78 1.35
C VAL A 57 -2.70 6.68 0.68
N VAL A 58 -3.03 5.64 1.44
CA VAL A 58 -3.76 4.48 0.97
C VAL A 58 -4.99 4.28 1.83
N PHE A 59 -6.10 3.88 1.23
CA PHE A 59 -7.36 3.65 1.89
C PHE A 59 -8.03 2.36 1.38
N LEU A 60 -8.62 1.63 2.31
CA LEU A 60 -9.41 0.42 2.09
C LEU A 60 -10.73 0.52 2.87
N ASP A 61 -11.85 0.50 2.16
CA ASP A 61 -13.16 0.26 2.73
C ASP A 61 -13.35 -1.26 2.88
N LEU A 62 -13.20 -1.72 4.12
CA LEU A 62 -13.27 -3.14 4.46
C LEU A 62 -14.71 -3.66 4.50
N GLN A 63 -15.71 -2.79 4.72
CA GLN A 63 -17.11 -3.21 4.67
C GLN A 63 -17.48 -3.63 3.27
N THR A 64 -17.25 -2.74 2.31
CA THR A 64 -17.54 -2.97 0.89
C THR A 64 -16.71 -4.17 0.41
N LEU A 65 -15.41 -4.22 0.73
CA LEU A 65 -14.53 -5.34 0.39
C LEU A 65 -14.99 -6.75 0.82
N ARG A 66 -15.62 -6.86 2.00
CA ARG A 66 -16.06 -8.16 2.55
C ARG A 66 -17.17 -8.82 1.73
N ASP A 67 -17.95 -8.02 1.01
CA ASP A 67 -19.03 -8.52 0.16
C ASP A 67 -18.51 -9.17 -1.13
N SER A 68 -17.21 -9.03 -1.43
CA SER A 68 -16.59 -9.68 -2.57
C SER A 68 -16.44 -11.20 -2.36
N PRO A 69 -16.79 -12.04 -3.35
CA PRO A 69 -16.59 -13.49 -3.28
C PRO A 69 -15.10 -13.89 -3.16
N HIS A 70 -14.18 -12.97 -3.44
CA HIS A 70 -12.73 -13.20 -3.36
C HIS A 70 -12.09 -12.67 -2.07
N TYR A 71 -12.87 -12.11 -1.14
CA TYR A 71 -12.36 -11.52 0.10
C TYR A 71 -11.39 -12.45 0.88
N PRO A 72 -11.63 -13.77 1.03
CA PRO A 72 -10.69 -14.65 1.73
C PRO A 72 -9.30 -14.73 1.07
N LEU A 73 -9.26 -14.77 -0.27
CA LEU A 73 -8.02 -14.83 -1.04
C LEU A 73 -7.27 -13.49 -0.99
N LEU A 74 -8.02 -12.39 -1.09
CA LEU A 74 -7.49 -11.02 -0.97
C LEU A 74 -6.89 -10.80 0.42
N LYS A 75 -7.64 -11.17 1.47
CA LYS A 75 -7.19 -11.11 2.85
C LYS A 75 -5.88 -11.88 3.04
N GLN A 76 -5.74 -13.07 2.46
CA GLN A 76 -4.51 -13.86 2.56
C GLN A 76 -3.31 -13.17 1.86
N ARG A 77 -3.54 -12.41 0.79
CA ARG A 77 -2.49 -11.66 0.08
C ARG A 77 -2.13 -10.34 0.77
N LEU A 78 -3.12 -9.64 1.32
CA LEU A 78 -2.96 -8.39 2.09
C LEU A 78 -2.27 -8.65 3.44
N LEU A 79 -2.74 -9.68 4.16
CA LEU A 79 -2.14 -10.16 5.39
C LEU A 79 -1.00 -11.11 5.05
N GLY A 80 0.09 -10.55 4.51
CA GLY A 80 1.31 -11.29 4.22
C GLY A 80 1.93 -11.96 5.46
N SER A 81 3.11 -12.56 5.33
CA SER A 81 3.80 -13.26 6.43
C SER A 81 4.02 -12.42 7.69
N ARG A 82 4.19 -11.09 7.54
CA ARG A 82 4.35 -10.14 8.66
C ARG A 82 3.10 -10.05 9.55
N PHE A 83 1.91 -10.27 8.98
CA PHE A 83 0.64 -10.18 9.72
C PHE A 83 0.23 -11.49 10.41
N ARG A 84 0.85 -12.63 10.08
CA ARG A 84 0.56 -13.89 10.77
C ARG A 84 0.91 -13.86 12.26
N ALA A 85 1.91 -13.09 12.65
CA ALA A 85 2.31 -12.93 14.05
C ALA A 85 1.31 -12.10 14.89
N VAL A 86 0.52 -11.23 14.25
CA VAL A 86 -0.52 -10.40 14.90
C VAL A 86 -1.91 -10.98 14.82
N GLU A 87 -2.12 -11.98 13.97
CA GLU A 87 -3.43 -12.61 13.78
C GLU A 87 -4.08 -13.09 15.09
N PRO A 88 -3.35 -13.70 16.06
CA PRO A 88 -3.95 -14.07 17.34
C PRO A 88 -4.48 -12.86 18.13
N LEU A 89 -3.76 -11.73 18.12
CA LEU A 89 -4.17 -10.49 18.77
C LEU A 89 -5.38 -9.88 18.04
N LEU A 90 -5.36 -9.81 16.70
CA LEU A 90 -6.48 -9.27 15.94
C LEU A 90 -7.76 -10.10 16.11
N ARG A 91 -7.62 -11.43 16.21
CA ARG A 91 -8.73 -12.34 16.50
C ARG A 91 -9.25 -12.19 17.93
N SER A 92 -8.37 -12.06 18.93
CA SER A 92 -8.80 -11.90 20.33
C SER A 92 -9.60 -10.60 20.56
N LEU A 93 -9.38 -9.62 19.70
CA LEU A 93 -10.05 -8.32 19.71
C LEU A 93 -11.31 -8.25 18.83
N ASP A 94 -11.66 -9.33 18.13
CA ASP A 94 -12.75 -9.38 17.12
C ASP A 94 -12.67 -8.25 16.07
N VAL A 95 -11.44 -7.76 15.82
CA VAL A 95 -11.18 -6.61 14.95
C VAL A 95 -11.62 -6.90 13.52
N GLU A 96 -11.54 -8.16 13.07
CA GLU A 96 -11.88 -8.51 11.69
C GLU A 96 -13.34 -8.26 11.32
N LYS A 97 -14.28 -8.48 12.24
CA LYS A 97 -15.71 -8.18 12.05
C LYS A 97 -16.07 -6.76 12.48
N GLY A 98 -15.20 -6.15 13.30
CA GLY A 98 -15.38 -4.82 13.86
C GLY A 98 -14.88 -3.68 12.99
N LEU A 99 -13.96 -3.92 12.04
CA LEU A 99 -13.37 -2.86 11.21
C LEU A 99 -14.31 -2.34 10.13
N ASP A 100 -14.34 -1.05 9.92
CA ASP A 100 -15.10 -0.42 8.85
C ASP A 100 -14.17 -0.11 7.67
N TRP A 101 -13.07 0.59 7.95
CA TRP A 101 -12.06 0.93 6.96
C TRP A 101 -10.68 1.05 7.61
N VAL A 102 -9.66 0.96 6.76
CA VAL A 102 -8.26 1.17 7.15
C VAL A 102 -7.61 2.12 6.15
N ALA A 103 -6.85 3.07 6.67
CA ALA A 103 -5.98 3.93 5.88
C ALA A 103 -4.56 3.90 6.43
N TRP A 104 -3.56 4.10 5.57
CA TRP A 104 -2.19 4.28 6.01
C TRP A 104 -1.45 5.26 5.13
N VAL A 105 -0.36 5.79 5.67
CA VAL A 105 0.52 6.72 5.00
C VAL A 105 1.98 6.31 5.15
N ARG A 106 2.79 6.76 4.20
CA ARG A 106 4.25 6.72 4.30
C ARG A 106 4.82 8.12 4.14
N THR A 107 5.86 8.41 4.91
CA THR A 107 6.60 9.67 4.83
C THR A 107 8.01 9.38 4.35
N ALA A 108 8.44 10.01 3.26
CA ALA A 108 9.77 9.75 2.71
C ALA A 108 10.87 10.12 3.72
N PRO A 109 12.03 9.45 3.69
CA PRO A 109 13.19 9.87 4.47
C PRO A 109 13.56 11.31 4.17
N ASN A 110 13.99 12.06 5.18
CA ASN A 110 14.52 13.41 5.04
C ASN A 110 15.78 13.60 5.91
N PRO A 111 16.55 14.70 5.76
CA PRO A 111 17.78 14.90 6.53
C PRO A 111 17.60 14.85 8.06
N GLY A 112 16.44 15.28 8.58
CA GLY A 112 16.10 15.18 10.00
C GLY A 112 15.55 13.81 10.42
N ARG A 113 15.19 12.96 9.46
CA ARG A 113 14.60 11.64 9.67
C ARG A 113 15.05 10.66 8.58
N PRO A 114 16.17 9.94 8.77
CA PRO A 114 16.79 9.13 7.72
C PRO A 114 16.06 7.83 7.40
N ARG A 115 14.95 7.54 8.08
CA ARG A 115 14.10 6.37 7.82
C ARG A 115 12.72 6.82 7.40
N GLU A 116 12.14 6.07 6.48
CA GLU A 116 10.74 6.21 6.16
C GLU A 116 9.88 5.87 7.38
N LEU A 117 8.80 6.62 7.57
CA LEU A 117 7.78 6.26 8.55
C LEU A 117 6.59 5.59 7.88
N PHE A 118 5.97 4.73 8.68
CA PHE A 118 4.72 4.08 8.34
C PHE A 118 3.77 4.27 9.52
N LEU A 119 2.59 4.78 9.24
CA LEU A 119 1.51 4.90 10.21
C LEU A 119 0.17 4.74 9.50
N GLY A 120 -0.85 4.33 10.22
CA GLY A 120 -2.19 4.17 9.69
C GLY A 120 -3.24 4.30 10.77
N ILE A 121 -4.46 4.43 10.29
CA ILE A 121 -5.68 4.60 11.08
C ILE A 121 -6.63 3.49 10.66
N ALA A 122 -7.20 2.84 11.66
CA ALA A 122 -8.24 1.85 11.51
C ALA A 122 -9.49 2.36 12.22
N GLN A 123 -10.61 2.41 11.50
CA GLN A 123 -11.91 2.73 12.06
C GLN A 123 -12.70 1.46 12.25
N GLY A 124 -13.45 1.36 13.34
CA GLY A 124 -14.29 0.20 13.61
C GLY A 124 -14.86 0.22 15.01
N ARG A 125 -14.99 -0.95 15.61
CA ARG A 125 -15.38 -1.16 17.00
C ARG A 125 -14.26 -1.88 17.74
N PHE A 126 -13.73 -1.25 18.77
CA PHE A 126 -12.60 -1.74 19.54
C PHE A 126 -12.95 -1.86 21.03
N ALA A 127 -12.30 -2.82 21.70
CA ALA A 127 -12.34 -3.00 23.15
C ALA A 127 -10.91 -2.90 23.69
N PRO A 128 -10.36 -1.68 23.89
CA PRO A 128 -8.98 -1.47 24.31
C PRO A 128 -8.60 -2.24 25.58
N GLU A 129 -9.55 -2.37 26.51
CA GLU A 129 -9.37 -3.05 27.79
C GLU A 129 -9.06 -4.54 27.58
N LYS A 130 -9.65 -5.17 26.56
CA LYS A 130 -9.36 -6.57 26.21
C LYS A 130 -7.96 -6.74 25.62
N ALA A 131 -7.49 -5.76 24.84
CA ALA A 131 -6.14 -5.78 24.29
C ALA A 131 -5.09 -5.66 25.39
N GLU A 132 -5.33 -4.78 26.36
CA GLU A 132 -4.46 -4.59 27.51
C GLU A 132 -4.40 -5.85 28.36
N GLN A 133 -5.56 -6.41 28.72
CA GLN A 133 -5.62 -7.67 29.48
C GLN A 133 -4.90 -8.82 28.78
N PHE A 134 -5.03 -8.92 27.45
CA PHE A 134 -4.36 -9.95 26.66
C PHE A 134 -2.83 -9.81 26.69
N LEU A 135 -2.29 -8.60 26.48
CA LEU A 135 -0.84 -8.39 26.49
C LEU A 135 -0.24 -8.51 27.89
N LEU A 136 -0.95 -8.04 28.93
CA LEU A 136 -0.55 -8.23 30.33
C LEU A 136 -0.50 -9.71 30.70
N ALA A 137 -1.48 -10.51 30.28
CA ALA A 137 -1.49 -11.95 30.48
C ALA A 137 -0.31 -12.65 29.78
N GLN A 138 0.13 -12.12 28.63
CA GLN A 138 1.31 -12.61 27.91
C GLN A 138 2.63 -12.05 28.45
N LYS A 139 2.60 -11.20 29.49
CA LYS A 139 3.78 -10.51 30.04
C LYS A 139 4.55 -9.70 29.00
N VAL A 140 3.85 -9.19 27.99
CA VAL A 140 4.41 -8.31 26.98
C VAL A 140 4.43 -6.89 27.56
N PRO A 141 5.59 -6.21 27.62
CA PRO A 141 5.66 -4.86 28.17
C PRO A 141 4.87 -3.88 27.31
N LEU A 142 4.07 -3.05 27.99
CA LEU A 142 3.36 -1.94 27.38
C LEU A 142 4.22 -0.68 27.45
N ASP A 143 4.18 0.11 26.40
CA ASP A 143 4.80 1.44 26.37
C ASP A 143 3.70 2.51 26.37
N ALA A 144 4.06 3.76 26.65
CA ALA A 144 3.13 4.87 26.64
C ALA A 144 3.79 6.13 26.06
N TYR A 145 3.00 6.88 25.29
CA TYR A 145 3.42 8.17 24.75
C TYR A 145 2.29 9.18 24.82
N ARG A 146 2.53 10.35 25.40
CA ARG A 146 1.51 11.39 25.64
C ARG A 146 0.21 10.86 26.26
N GLY A 147 0.34 9.95 27.22
CA GLY A 147 -0.80 9.34 27.90
C GLY A 147 -1.57 8.30 27.09
N GLN A 148 -1.10 7.93 25.88
CA GLN A 148 -1.66 6.86 25.08
C GLN A 148 -0.82 5.59 25.21
N THR A 149 -1.47 4.47 25.49
CA THR A 149 -0.83 3.15 25.56
C THR A 149 -0.48 2.65 24.16
N LEU A 150 0.76 2.22 23.97
CA LEU A 150 1.27 1.63 22.75
C LEU A 150 1.37 0.11 22.92
N PHE A 151 0.51 -0.60 22.19
CA PHE A 151 0.40 -2.06 22.17
C PHE A 151 1.34 -2.61 21.08
N PRO A 152 2.43 -3.32 21.42
CA PRO A 152 3.31 -3.90 20.40
C PRO A 152 2.58 -4.96 19.56
N LEU A 153 2.71 -4.83 18.24
CA LEU A 153 2.15 -5.72 17.23
C LEU A 153 3.11 -6.87 16.85
N ALA A 154 4.01 -7.25 17.75
CA ALA A 154 4.70 -8.52 17.66
C ALA A 154 4.89 -9.02 19.11
N GLY A 155 4.57 -10.28 19.37
CA GLY A 155 4.62 -10.87 20.72
C GLY A 155 6.02 -11.01 21.34
N ALA A 156 6.98 -10.18 20.97
CA ALA A 156 8.34 -10.17 21.48
C ALA A 156 8.92 -8.75 21.54
N ALA A 157 9.84 -8.53 22.48
CA ALA A 157 10.68 -7.35 22.53
C ALA A 157 11.38 -7.13 21.18
N GLY A 158 11.33 -5.91 20.64
CA GLY A 158 11.82 -5.58 19.30
C GLY A 158 10.73 -5.48 18.22
N ALA A 159 9.45 -5.36 18.59
CA ALA A 159 8.39 -5.06 17.65
C ALA A 159 8.64 -3.70 16.95
N ASP A 160 8.76 -3.72 15.63
CA ASP A 160 8.85 -2.50 14.81
C ASP A 160 7.49 -1.83 14.59
N LEU A 161 6.39 -2.50 14.97
CA LEU A 161 5.02 -2.02 14.80
C LEU A 161 4.26 -2.02 16.12
N PHE A 162 3.43 -1.00 16.30
CA PHE A 162 2.60 -0.76 17.47
C PHE A 162 1.18 -0.42 17.03
N LEU A 163 0.25 -0.58 17.95
CA LEU A 163 -1.14 -0.17 17.88
C LEU A 163 -1.42 0.77 19.06
N ALA A 164 -2.26 1.78 18.87
CA ALA A 164 -2.74 2.67 19.92
C ALA A 164 -4.22 2.93 19.70
N PHE A 165 -5.06 2.69 20.71
CA PHE A 165 -6.48 3.04 20.62
C PHE A 165 -6.65 4.51 20.96
N LEU A 166 -7.14 5.30 19.99
CA LEU A 166 -7.41 6.73 20.21
C LEU A 166 -8.76 6.93 20.91
N ASN A 167 -9.69 6.01 20.67
CA ASN A 167 -10.98 5.85 21.35
C ASN A 167 -11.53 4.44 21.05
N SER A 168 -12.76 4.13 21.47
CA SER A 168 -13.42 2.83 21.23
C SER A 168 -13.76 2.54 19.76
N THR A 169 -13.56 3.50 18.85
CA THR A 169 -13.88 3.37 17.43
C THR A 169 -12.74 3.66 16.47
N THR A 170 -11.63 4.20 16.96
CA THR A 170 -10.48 4.59 16.15
C THR A 170 -9.20 4.07 16.79
N ALA A 171 -8.43 3.29 16.03
CA ALA A 171 -7.10 2.84 16.40
C ALA A 171 -6.08 3.39 15.40
N ALA A 172 -4.91 3.78 15.91
CA ALA A 172 -3.74 4.08 15.09
C ALA A 172 -2.77 2.90 15.15
N PHE A 173 -2.09 2.58 14.05
CA PHE A 173 -1.04 1.57 14.02
C PHE A 173 0.15 2.07 13.21
N GLY A 174 1.34 1.52 13.42
CA GLY A 174 2.52 1.96 12.66
C GLY A 174 3.82 1.68 13.37
N THR A 175 4.91 2.22 12.82
CA THR A 175 6.18 2.24 13.56
C THR A 175 6.05 3.15 14.77
N ARG A 176 6.90 2.95 15.79
CA ARG A 176 6.89 3.81 16.99
C ARG A 176 6.96 5.29 16.61
N ALA A 177 7.96 5.66 15.81
CA ALA A 177 8.15 7.04 15.36
C ALA A 177 6.96 7.55 14.51
N GLY A 178 6.29 6.67 13.75
CA GLY A 178 5.06 6.99 13.02
C GLY A 178 3.89 7.30 13.95
N LEU A 179 3.69 6.49 15.00
CA LEU A 179 2.64 6.72 16.00
C LEU A 179 2.90 7.97 16.83
N GLU A 180 4.14 8.19 17.26
CA GLU A 180 4.54 9.41 17.97
C GLU A 180 4.22 10.64 17.13
N LEU A 181 4.59 10.63 15.83
CA LEU A 181 4.26 11.72 14.91
C LEU A 181 2.74 11.93 14.74
N LEU A 182 1.95 10.85 14.63
CA LEU A 182 0.49 10.96 14.57
C LEU A 182 -0.08 11.57 15.86
N LEU A 183 0.42 11.16 17.03
CA LEU A 183 -0.02 11.70 18.32
C LEU A 183 0.36 13.17 18.46
N GLU A 184 1.57 13.55 18.09
CA GLU A 184 2.01 14.94 18.02
C GLU A 184 1.14 15.78 17.08
N THR A 185 0.81 15.25 15.88
CA THR A 185 -0.10 15.89 14.92
C THR A 185 -1.50 16.07 15.51
N ARG A 186 -2.04 15.05 16.18
CA ARG A 186 -3.35 15.09 16.88
C ARG A 186 -3.42 16.21 17.91
N PHE A 187 -2.31 16.48 18.60
CA PHE A 187 -2.21 17.54 19.61
C PHE A 187 -1.77 18.90 19.02
N GLY A 188 -1.73 19.04 17.70
CA GLY A 188 -1.44 20.30 17.00
C GLY A 188 0.04 20.71 16.98
N ALA A 189 0.97 19.82 17.32
CA ALA A 189 2.40 20.11 17.28
C ALA A 189 2.98 20.06 15.85
N HIS A 190 2.31 19.35 14.94
CA HIS A 190 2.66 19.28 13.53
C HIS A 190 1.44 19.58 12.66
N GLY A 191 1.70 20.02 11.42
CA GLY A 191 0.67 20.14 10.41
C GLY A 191 0.11 18.78 10.02
N SER A 192 -1.14 18.76 9.56
CA SER A 192 -1.81 17.56 9.09
C SER A 192 -2.02 17.55 7.58
N LEU A 193 -2.45 16.41 7.06
CA LEU A 193 -2.72 16.16 5.64
C LEU A 193 -3.79 17.11 5.08
N THR A 194 -4.63 17.72 5.93
CA THR A 194 -5.57 18.76 5.49
C THR A 194 -4.88 19.98 4.89
N GLY A 195 -3.62 20.25 5.26
CA GLY A 195 -2.79 21.32 4.68
C GLY A 195 -1.93 20.89 3.49
N ASN A 196 -1.93 19.60 3.10
CA ASN A 196 -1.10 19.11 2.00
C ASN A 196 -1.79 19.40 0.66
N ALA A 197 -1.55 20.58 0.10
CA ALA A 197 -2.21 21.02 -1.14
C ALA A 197 -2.00 20.05 -2.31
N LEU A 198 -0.83 19.42 -2.39
CA LEU A 198 -0.48 18.50 -3.47
C LEU A 198 -1.35 17.23 -3.45
N LEU A 199 -1.46 16.57 -2.29
CA LEU A 199 -2.26 15.36 -2.17
C LEU A 199 -3.76 15.67 -2.04
N ARG A 200 -4.12 16.86 -1.55
CA ARG A 200 -5.53 17.25 -1.34
C ARG A 200 -6.35 17.17 -2.63
N GLU A 201 -5.81 17.67 -3.74
CA GLU A 201 -6.48 17.59 -5.05
C GLU A 201 -6.82 16.14 -5.42
N ARG A 202 -5.88 15.21 -5.20
CA ARG A 202 -6.07 13.78 -5.49
C ARG A 202 -7.02 13.10 -4.53
N LEU A 203 -6.96 13.47 -3.25
CA LEU A 203 -7.87 12.96 -2.22
C LEU A 203 -9.31 13.37 -2.55
N ASP A 204 -9.55 14.63 -2.93
CA ASP A 204 -10.88 15.11 -3.30
C ASP A 204 -11.42 14.43 -4.58
N GLU A 205 -10.53 13.97 -5.46
CA GLU A 205 -10.88 13.22 -6.67
C GLU A 205 -11.35 11.78 -6.38
N VAL A 206 -10.86 11.12 -5.33
CA VAL A 206 -11.11 9.68 -5.09
C VAL A 206 -11.84 9.34 -3.78
N ASN A 207 -11.74 10.17 -2.75
CA ASN A 207 -12.29 9.85 -1.44
C ASN A 207 -13.81 9.64 -1.50
N GLY A 208 -14.28 8.49 -1.01
CA GLY A 208 -15.69 8.06 -1.09
C GLY A 208 -16.18 7.65 -2.49
N ARG A 209 -15.28 7.54 -3.49
CA ARG A 209 -15.64 7.17 -4.87
C ARG A 209 -15.17 5.80 -5.31
N ALA A 210 -14.28 5.20 -4.54
CA ALA A 210 -13.81 3.85 -4.75
C ALA A 210 -13.56 3.21 -3.39
N PRO A 211 -13.84 1.91 -3.25
CA PRO A 211 -13.65 1.28 -1.95
C PRO A 211 -12.19 0.84 -1.69
N ALA A 212 -11.27 1.14 -2.61
CA ALA A 212 -9.83 0.97 -2.44
C ALA A 212 -9.08 1.94 -3.37
N TRP A 213 -8.20 2.76 -2.80
CA TRP A 213 -7.43 3.74 -3.55
C TRP A 213 -6.13 4.13 -2.86
N ALA A 214 -5.18 4.65 -3.63
CA ALA A 214 -3.97 5.26 -3.13
C ALA A 214 -3.65 6.54 -3.90
N VAL A 215 -3.16 7.56 -3.19
CA VAL A 215 -2.61 8.78 -3.78
C VAL A 215 -1.14 8.89 -3.41
N PHE A 216 -0.35 9.41 -4.34
CA PHE A 216 1.09 9.48 -4.21
C PHE A 216 1.61 10.86 -4.64
N ASP A 217 2.60 11.37 -3.92
CA ASP A 217 3.41 12.53 -4.30
C ASP A 217 4.41 12.14 -5.41
N PRO A 218 5.32 13.03 -5.86
CA PRO A 218 6.30 12.68 -6.89
C PRO A 218 7.17 11.48 -6.50
N HIS A 219 7.70 11.46 -5.28
CA HIS A 219 8.61 10.41 -4.81
C HIS A 219 7.92 9.05 -4.83
N TYR A 220 6.74 8.96 -4.22
CA TYR A 220 5.99 7.71 -4.17
C TYR A 220 5.33 7.34 -5.49
N THR A 221 5.11 8.29 -6.41
CA THR A 221 4.70 8.00 -7.78
C THR A 221 5.79 7.25 -8.53
N GLN A 222 7.06 7.66 -8.39
CA GLN A 222 8.18 6.92 -8.99
C GLN A 222 8.26 5.50 -8.46
N GLU A 223 8.14 5.34 -7.13
CA GLU A 223 8.13 4.03 -6.49
C GLU A 223 6.91 3.20 -6.88
N ALA A 224 5.75 3.82 -7.08
CA ALA A 224 4.57 3.14 -7.60
C ALA A 224 4.83 2.60 -9.01
N VAL A 225 5.33 3.41 -9.94
CA VAL A 225 5.66 2.94 -11.30
C VAL A 225 6.70 1.80 -11.27
N ARG A 226 7.76 1.93 -10.46
CA ARG A 226 8.78 0.87 -10.30
C ARG A 226 8.20 -0.44 -9.78
N ARG A 227 7.23 -0.38 -8.86
CA ARG A 227 6.55 -1.56 -8.29
C ARG A 227 5.56 -2.18 -9.27
N LEU A 228 4.71 -1.36 -9.88
CA LEU A 228 3.60 -1.81 -10.74
C LEU A 228 4.09 -2.26 -12.13
N LEU A 229 5.04 -1.50 -12.69
CA LEU A 229 5.54 -1.62 -14.07
C LEU A 229 7.07 -1.61 -14.08
N PRO A 230 7.73 -2.59 -13.43
CA PRO A 230 9.19 -2.65 -13.35
C PRO A 230 9.88 -2.68 -14.72
N GLU A 231 9.22 -3.13 -15.77
CA GLU A 231 9.80 -3.10 -17.12
C GLU A 231 9.83 -1.68 -17.71
N ALA A 232 8.81 -0.85 -17.44
CA ALA A 232 8.81 0.55 -17.84
C ALA A 232 9.91 1.34 -17.11
N ALA A 233 10.15 1.03 -15.83
CA ALA A 233 11.14 1.74 -15.03
C ALA A 233 12.61 1.38 -15.35
N LYS A 234 12.86 0.48 -16.31
CA LYS A 234 14.21 0.08 -16.77
C LYS A 234 14.70 0.85 -17.98
N PHE A 235 13.80 1.54 -18.70
CA PHE A 235 14.20 2.38 -19.82
C PHE A 235 15.09 3.51 -19.34
N ALA A 236 16.09 3.88 -20.14
CA ALA A 236 17.10 4.88 -19.78
C ALA A 236 16.50 6.28 -19.60
N GLU A 237 15.38 6.52 -20.28
CA GLU A 237 14.61 7.76 -20.28
C GLU A 237 13.76 7.92 -19.03
N PHE A 238 13.45 6.83 -18.32
CA PHE A 238 12.55 6.84 -17.16
C PHE A 238 12.95 7.84 -16.08
N PRO A 239 14.22 7.94 -15.62
CA PRO A 239 14.60 8.92 -14.60
C PRO A 239 14.27 10.36 -14.99
N ARG A 240 14.52 10.74 -16.25
CA ARG A 240 14.22 12.09 -16.76
C ARG A 240 12.71 12.37 -16.79
N VAL A 241 11.92 11.40 -17.22
CA VAL A 241 10.45 11.53 -17.24
C VAL A 241 9.90 11.58 -15.81
N ALA A 242 10.47 10.78 -14.91
CA ALA A 242 10.09 10.67 -13.50
C ALA A 242 10.36 11.94 -12.69
N GLU A 243 11.36 12.74 -13.06
CA GLU A 243 11.57 14.10 -12.52
C GLU A 243 10.38 15.02 -12.77
N GLY A 244 9.60 14.76 -13.82
CA GLY A 244 8.40 15.52 -14.16
C GLY A 244 7.15 15.12 -13.39
N PHE A 245 7.16 14.07 -12.56
CA PHE A 245 5.95 13.63 -11.85
C PHE A 245 5.52 14.65 -10.79
N ARG A 246 4.21 14.94 -10.73
CA ARG A 246 3.59 15.78 -9.69
C ARG A 246 2.84 14.95 -8.67
N SER A 247 1.99 14.04 -9.14
CA SER A 247 1.25 13.12 -8.27
C SER A 247 0.70 11.96 -9.08
N SER A 248 0.25 10.92 -8.39
CA SER A 248 -0.53 9.85 -9.02
C SER A 248 -1.68 9.39 -8.14
N LEU A 249 -2.67 8.80 -8.79
CA LEU A 249 -3.86 8.23 -8.19
C LEU A 249 -4.04 6.80 -8.72
N LEU A 250 -4.01 5.83 -7.81
CA LEU A 250 -4.42 4.47 -8.06
C LEU A 250 -5.81 4.25 -7.47
N ARG A 251 -6.71 3.69 -8.27
CA ARG A 251 -8.05 3.30 -7.83
C ARG A 251 -8.33 1.89 -8.31
N ALA A 252 -8.97 1.11 -7.46
CA ALA A 252 -9.51 -0.19 -7.79
C ALA A 252 -11.03 -0.18 -7.56
N ASN A 253 -11.78 -0.75 -8.50
CA ASN A 253 -13.18 -1.13 -8.32
C ASN A 253 -13.28 -2.62 -8.61
N VAL A 254 -14.12 -3.34 -7.88
CA VAL A 254 -14.32 -4.78 -8.03
C VAL A 254 -15.78 -5.08 -7.87
N ASP A 255 -16.28 -5.80 -8.83
CA ASP A 255 -17.66 -6.19 -8.94
C ASP A 255 -17.67 -7.67 -9.30
N GLN A 256 -17.97 -8.00 -10.56
CA GLN A 256 -17.85 -9.33 -11.16
C GLN A 256 -16.50 -9.49 -11.87
N GLY A 257 -15.46 -8.93 -11.26
CA GLY A 257 -14.22 -8.59 -11.94
C GLY A 257 -13.64 -7.35 -11.31
N VAL A 258 -12.64 -6.76 -11.95
CA VAL A 258 -11.74 -5.79 -11.31
C VAL A 258 -11.28 -4.80 -12.34
N ALA A 259 -11.62 -3.54 -12.12
CA ALA A 259 -11.13 -2.43 -12.89
C ALA A 259 -10.09 -1.65 -12.07
N LEU A 260 -8.86 -1.63 -12.55
CA LEU A 260 -7.78 -0.80 -12.02
C LEU A 260 -7.62 0.43 -12.91
N SER A 261 -7.53 1.60 -12.29
CA SER A 261 -7.14 2.84 -12.97
C SER A 261 -5.94 3.44 -12.24
N PHE A 262 -4.85 3.67 -12.95
CA PHE A 262 -3.69 4.37 -12.46
C PHE A 262 -3.46 5.64 -13.28
N GLN A 263 -3.53 6.78 -12.61
CA GLN A 263 -3.41 8.09 -13.23
C GLN A 263 -2.14 8.75 -12.72
N ILE A 264 -1.34 9.31 -13.62
CA ILE A 264 -0.14 10.06 -13.28
C ILE A 264 -0.30 11.47 -13.86
N LEU A 265 -0.07 12.47 -13.01
CA LEU A 265 0.02 13.86 -13.42
C LEU A 265 1.49 14.24 -13.55
N CYS A 266 1.88 14.62 -14.75
CA CYS A 266 3.19 15.14 -15.07
C CYS A 266 3.20 16.67 -15.00
N SER A 267 4.38 17.26 -15.06
CA SER A 267 4.59 18.70 -15.02
C SER A 267 4.41 19.35 -16.40
N ARG A 268 4.50 18.57 -17.48
CA ARG A 268 4.37 19.03 -18.86
C ARG A 268 3.68 17.97 -19.72
N PRO A 269 2.98 18.36 -20.80
CA PRO A 269 2.38 17.41 -21.73
C PRO A 269 3.39 16.49 -22.43
N ALA A 270 4.59 16.99 -22.73
CA ALA A 270 5.65 16.19 -23.35
C ALA A 270 6.09 15.01 -22.45
N ASP A 271 6.23 15.25 -21.14
CA ASP A 271 6.60 14.20 -20.18
C ASP A 271 5.48 13.15 -20.06
N ALA A 272 4.21 13.56 -20.14
CA ALA A 272 3.07 12.64 -20.15
C ALA A 272 3.04 11.76 -21.42
N GLN A 273 3.29 12.32 -22.60
CA GLN A 273 3.36 11.55 -23.85
C GLN A 273 4.48 10.52 -23.83
N GLU A 274 5.66 10.92 -23.39
CA GLU A 274 6.80 10.02 -23.29
C GLU A 274 6.59 8.94 -22.23
N LEU A 275 6.02 9.30 -21.08
CA LEU A 275 5.63 8.34 -20.07
C LEU A 275 4.66 7.30 -20.64
N ALA A 276 3.62 7.72 -21.36
CA ALA A 276 2.67 6.80 -21.95
C ALA A 276 3.35 5.77 -22.87
N LEU A 277 4.27 6.21 -23.73
CA LEU A 277 5.07 5.31 -24.58
C LEU A 277 5.92 4.32 -23.76
N LEU A 278 6.55 4.80 -22.68
CA LEU A 278 7.32 3.94 -21.77
C LEU A 278 6.43 2.92 -21.06
N LEU A 279 5.22 3.31 -20.64
CA LEU A 279 4.27 2.42 -19.98
C LEU A 279 3.73 1.36 -20.95
N GLU A 280 3.34 1.75 -22.16
CA GLU A 280 2.89 0.82 -23.21
C GLU A 280 3.97 -0.21 -23.54
N THR A 281 5.20 0.25 -23.76
CA THR A 281 6.33 -0.62 -24.08
C THR A 281 6.67 -1.52 -22.89
N GLY A 282 6.63 -0.98 -21.67
CA GLY A 282 6.83 -1.72 -20.44
C GLY A 282 5.77 -2.80 -20.21
N LEU A 283 4.50 -2.49 -20.43
CA LEU A 283 3.38 -3.44 -20.36
C LEU A 283 3.56 -4.58 -21.35
N MET A 284 3.94 -4.28 -22.59
CA MET A 284 4.22 -5.30 -23.62
C MET A 284 5.35 -6.23 -23.19
N ALA A 285 6.48 -5.68 -22.73
CA ALA A 285 7.61 -6.46 -22.23
C ALA A 285 7.24 -7.33 -21.01
N GLN A 286 6.45 -6.77 -20.08
CA GLN A 286 5.99 -7.46 -18.88
C GLN A 286 5.00 -8.58 -19.22
N SER A 287 4.11 -8.35 -20.17
CA SER A 287 3.16 -9.37 -20.66
C SER A 287 3.87 -10.57 -21.27
N TRP A 288 4.97 -10.33 -21.99
CA TRP A 288 5.78 -11.40 -22.60
C TRP A 288 6.51 -12.23 -21.55
N LYS A 289 7.06 -11.58 -20.51
CA LYS A 289 7.68 -12.28 -19.37
C LYS A 289 6.66 -13.10 -18.58
N ALA A 290 5.45 -12.58 -18.39
CA ALA A 290 4.36 -13.31 -17.75
C ALA A 290 3.99 -14.56 -18.55
N ALA A 291 3.91 -14.47 -19.88
CA ALA A 291 3.65 -15.62 -20.75
C ALA A 291 4.74 -16.71 -20.63
N GLN A 292 6.02 -16.32 -20.62
CA GLN A 292 7.14 -17.26 -20.45
C GLN A 292 7.14 -17.96 -19.09
N SER A 293 6.61 -17.29 -18.06
CA SER A 293 6.58 -17.78 -16.69
C SER A 293 5.29 -18.55 -16.36
N ALA A 294 4.54 -19.00 -17.38
CA ALA A 294 3.26 -19.71 -17.25
C ALA A 294 2.16 -18.92 -16.49
N HIS A 295 2.23 -17.60 -16.48
CA HIS A 295 1.16 -16.71 -16.02
C HIS A 295 0.34 -16.20 -17.21
N SER A 296 -0.34 -17.10 -17.92
CA SER A 296 -1.14 -16.78 -19.12
C SER A 296 -2.23 -15.74 -18.85
N THR A 297 -2.98 -15.89 -17.75
CA THR A 297 -4.01 -14.94 -17.33
C THR A 297 -3.45 -13.53 -17.10
N LEU A 298 -2.31 -13.42 -16.43
CA LEU A 298 -1.63 -12.15 -16.20
C LEU A 298 -1.13 -11.53 -17.51
N SER A 299 -0.59 -12.36 -18.41
CA SER A 299 -0.14 -11.92 -19.72
C SER A 299 -1.28 -11.31 -20.52
N SER A 300 -2.45 -11.96 -20.53
CA SER A 300 -3.65 -11.47 -21.20
C SER A 300 -4.14 -10.15 -20.59
N ALA A 301 -4.23 -10.06 -19.26
CA ALA A 301 -4.63 -8.84 -18.57
C ALA A 301 -3.70 -7.65 -18.89
N LEU A 302 -2.38 -7.88 -18.87
CA LEU A 302 -1.39 -6.84 -19.20
C LEU A 302 -1.46 -6.38 -20.66
N ARG A 303 -1.81 -7.26 -21.60
CA ARG A 303 -2.00 -6.91 -23.02
C ARG A 303 -3.29 -6.14 -23.26
N ALA A 304 -4.31 -6.40 -22.45
CA ALA A 304 -5.59 -5.70 -22.50
C ALA A 304 -5.56 -4.35 -21.76
N ALA A 305 -4.46 -4.04 -21.07
CA ALA A 305 -4.31 -2.74 -20.42
C ALA A 305 -4.21 -1.63 -21.47
N GLU A 306 -4.96 -0.56 -21.25
CA GLU A 306 -4.96 0.62 -22.10
C GLU A 306 -4.17 1.74 -21.41
N VAL A 307 -3.33 2.44 -22.18
CA VAL A 307 -2.62 3.63 -21.73
C VAL A 307 -3.01 4.78 -22.64
N ARG A 308 -3.27 5.96 -22.07
CA ARG A 308 -3.63 7.16 -22.81
C ARG A 308 -2.96 8.37 -22.17
N ALA A 309 -2.38 9.24 -22.98
CA ALA A 309 -1.93 10.57 -22.54
C ALA A 309 -2.92 11.64 -22.98
N SER A 310 -3.26 12.58 -22.10
CA SER A 310 -4.08 13.74 -22.41
C SER A 310 -3.61 14.96 -21.61
N GLY A 311 -3.13 15.99 -22.32
CA GLY A 311 -2.46 17.12 -21.68
C GLY A 311 -1.30 16.65 -20.82
N GLU A 312 -1.31 17.02 -19.54
CA GLU A 312 -0.29 16.65 -18.54
C GLU A 312 -0.58 15.30 -17.85
N ARG A 313 -1.64 14.60 -18.22
CA ARG A 313 -2.10 13.38 -17.55
C ARG A 313 -1.78 12.14 -18.39
N VAL A 314 -1.39 11.08 -17.71
CA VAL A 314 -1.38 9.72 -18.25
C VAL A 314 -2.35 8.87 -17.47
N ASP A 315 -3.28 8.24 -18.16
CA ASP A 315 -4.25 7.31 -17.61
C ASP A 315 -3.91 5.89 -18.10
N MET A 316 -3.79 4.95 -17.16
CA MET A 316 -3.69 3.54 -17.44
C MET A 316 -4.89 2.81 -16.86
N HIS A 317 -5.58 2.03 -17.68
CA HIS A 317 -6.73 1.24 -17.29
C HIS A 317 -6.48 -0.25 -17.55
N MET A 318 -6.85 -1.10 -16.62
CA MET A 318 -6.79 -2.55 -16.78
C MET A 318 -8.02 -3.18 -16.14
N ALA A 319 -8.66 -4.09 -16.88
CA ALA A 319 -9.77 -4.89 -16.38
C ALA A 319 -9.37 -6.37 -16.29
N ILE A 320 -9.74 -7.03 -15.19
CA ILE A 320 -9.54 -8.45 -14.97
C ILE A 320 -10.92 -9.06 -14.66
N ALA A 321 -11.35 -10.04 -15.46
CA ALA A 321 -12.61 -10.74 -15.24
C ALA A 321 -12.57 -11.60 -13.97
N GLU A 322 -13.73 -11.88 -13.36
CA GLU A 322 -13.83 -12.71 -12.15
C GLU A 322 -13.12 -14.06 -12.26
N THR A 323 -13.31 -14.74 -13.40
CA THR A 323 -12.72 -16.06 -13.69
C THR A 323 -11.19 -16.03 -13.70
N ASP A 324 -10.63 -14.90 -14.12
CA ASP A 324 -9.20 -14.64 -14.23
C ASP A 324 -8.59 -14.12 -12.92
N LEU A 325 -9.42 -13.63 -12.00
CA LEU A 325 -9.00 -13.09 -10.71
C LEU A 325 -8.67 -14.17 -9.68
N ARG A 326 -9.52 -15.20 -9.56
CA ARG A 326 -9.07 -16.54 -9.09
C ARG A 326 -7.93 -16.97 -10.03
N ALA A 327 -7.14 -18.02 -9.87
CA ALA A 327 -5.93 -18.22 -10.71
C ALA A 327 -4.81 -17.16 -10.55
N LEU A 328 -5.06 -15.84 -10.58
CA LEU A 328 -4.09 -14.80 -10.21
C LEU A 328 -3.86 -14.73 -8.69
N LEU A 329 -4.95 -14.83 -7.90
CA LEU A 329 -4.87 -14.75 -6.44
C LEU A 329 -4.41 -16.06 -5.79
N GLU A 330 -4.65 -17.21 -6.41
CA GLU A 330 -4.31 -18.51 -5.85
C GLU A 330 -2.78 -18.63 -5.68
N PRO A 331 -2.30 -19.02 -4.49
CA PRO A 331 -0.88 -19.27 -4.29
C PRO A 331 -0.44 -20.46 -5.15
N ARG A 332 0.58 -20.25 -5.98
CA ARG A 332 1.25 -21.28 -6.77
C ARG A 332 2.68 -21.47 -6.26
#